data_AF-A0A671FMJ8-F1
#
_entry.id   AF-A0A671FMJ8-F1
#
_cell.length_a   1.000
_cell.length_b   1.000
_cell.length_c   1.000
_cell.angle_alpha   90.00
_cell.angle_beta   90.00
_cell.angle_gamma   90.00
#
_symmetry.space_group_name_H-M   'P 1'
#
loop_
_entity.id
_entity.type
_entity.pdbx_description
1 polymer ?
#
loop_
_entity_poly.entity_id
_entity_poly.type
_entity_poly.pdbx_seq_one_letter_code
_entity_poly.pdbx_strand_id
1 'polypeptide(L)'
;MVAAKMMKKSLKWINSRLQIVMKSGKYMLGYKQTLKMIRQGKAKLVILAKNCPALKKSEIQHDTMLTKTGVHHYNGNNTELGSVENTT
;
A
#
# COMPACT_ATOMS: atom_id res chain seq x y z
N MET A 1 3.43 -23.16 -15.27
CA MET A 1 2.79 -22.61 -14.05
C MET A 1 3.80 -21.96 -13.07
N VAL A 2 4.83 -21.26 -13.56
CA VAL A 2 5.93 -20.72 -12.71
C VAL A 2 5.67 -19.27 -12.26
N ALA A 3 5.14 -18.42 -13.13
CA ALA A 3 4.86 -17.01 -12.84
C ALA A 3 3.87 -16.81 -11.67
N ALA A 4 2.81 -17.60 -11.61
CA ALA A 4 1.82 -17.54 -10.52
C ALA A 4 2.42 -17.91 -9.15
N LYS A 5 3.38 -18.84 -9.11
CA LYS A 5 4.06 -19.26 -7.87
C LYS A 5 4.97 -18.16 -7.32
N MET A 6 5.69 -17.46 -8.21
CA MET A 6 6.54 -16.33 -7.82
C MET A 6 5.71 -15.14 -7.31
N MET A 7 4.56 -14.87 -7.94
CA MET A 7 3.66 -13.78 -7.53
C MET A 7 3.07 -14.03 -6.14
N LYS A 8 2.66 -15.27 -5.83
CA LYS A 8 2.20 -15.66 -4.48
C LYS A 8 3.31 -15.56 -3.43
N LYS A 9 4.54 -15.91 -3.78
CA LYS A 9 5.71 -15.77 -2.86
C LYS A 9 5.99 -14.30 -2.54
N SER A 10 5.90 -13.41 -3.53
CA SER A 10 6.06 -11.96 -3.35
C SER A 10 4.97 -11.36 -2.46
N LEU A 11 3.70 -11.75 -2.68
CA LEU A 11 2.57 -11.35 -1.83
C LEU A 11 2.74 -11.80 -0.37
N LYS A 12 3.21 -13.02 -0.14
CA LYS A 12 3.48 -13.50 1.23
C LYS A 12 4.59 -12.69 1.91
N TRP A 13 5.62 -12.30 1.15
CA TRP A 13 6.74 -11.52 1.68
C TRP A 13 6.33 -10.09 2.05
N ILE A 14 5.56 -9.41 1.19
CA ILE A 14 5.09 -8.04 1.50
C ILE A 14 4.13 -8.04 2.71
N ASN A 15 3.29 -9.07 2.85
CA ASN A 15 2.38 -9.20 3.99
C ASN A 15 3.13 -9.36 5.31
N SER A 16 4.22 -10.15 5.32
CA SER A 16 5.08 -10.27 6.51
C SER A 16 5.75 -8.93 6.89
N ARG A 17 6.20 -8.16 5.90
CA ARG A 17 6.75 -6.81 6.15
C ARG A 17 5.69 -5.85 6.67
N LEU A 18 4.48 -5.91 6.12
CA LEU A 18 3.34 -5.11 6.55
C LEU A 18 2.97 -5.40 8.01
N GLN A 19 2.92 -6.66 8.43
CA GLN A 19 2.63 -7.01 9.83
C GLN A 19 3.58 -6.34 10.83
N ILE A 20 4.87 -6.25 10.50
CA ILE A 20 5.87 -5.58 11.36
C ILE A 20 5.56 -4.08 11.45
N VAL A 21 5.22 -3.44 10.32
CA VAL A 21 4.87 -2.02 10.26
C VAL A 21 3.57 -1.75 11.02
N MET A 22 2.59 -2.65 10.98
CA MET A 22 1.35 -2.49 11.74
C MET A 22 1.57 -2.62 13.25
N LYS A 23 2.49 -3.52 13.68
CA LYS A 23 2.78 -3.73 15.11
C LYS A 23 3.61 -2.63 15.75
N SER A 24 4.62 -2.09 15.04
CA SER A 24 5.61 -1.19 15.64
C SER A 24 5.81 0.12 14.85
N GLY A 25 5.25 0.22 13.66
CA GLY A 25 5.45 1.36 12.76
C GLY A 25 4.37 2.43 12.89
N LYS A 26 4.65 3.61 12.32
CA LYS A 26 3.63 4.64 12.09
C LYS A 26 3.03 4.43 10.72
N TYR A 27 1.72 4.24 10.67
CA TYR A 27 0.99 4.06 9.42
C TYR A 27 -0.28 4.94 9.42
N MET A 28 -0.78 5.25 8.24
CA MET A 28 -2.07 5.93 8.05
C MET A 28 -2.82 5.21 6.93
N LEU A 29 -4.12 5.04 7.12
CA LEU A 29 -5.00 4.34 6.20
C LEU A 29 -6.11 5.26 5.71
N GLY A 30 -6.57 5.00 4.49
CA GLY A 30 -7.68 5.74 3.90
C GLY A 30 -7.25 6.91 3.02
N TYR A 31 -8.03 7.11 1.96
CA TYR A 31 -7.73 8.02 0.85
C TYR A 31 -7.37 9.46 1.28
N LYS A 32 -8.26 10.09 2.07
CA LYS A 32 -8.10 11.49 2.49
C LYS A 32 -6.86 11.71 3.36
N GLN A 33 -6.56 10.75 4.24
CA GLN A 33 -5.39 10.80 5.11
C GLN A 33 -4.10 10.60 4.30
N THR A 34 -4.09 9.66 3.36
CA THR A 34 -2.94 9.42 2.48
C THR A 34 -2.62 10.67 1.65
N LEU A 35 -3.62 11.32 1.04
CA LEU A 35 -3.42 12.59 0.32
C LEU A 35 -2.81 13.68 1.22
N LYS A 36 -3.30 13.83 2.44
CA LYS A 36 -2.74 14.80 3.41
C LYS A 36 -1.28 14.49 3.73
N MET A 37 -0.91 13.21 3.90
CA MET A 37 0.46 12.82 4.23
C MET A 37 1.43 12.96 3.07
N ILE A 38 0.96 12.68 1.85
CA ILE A 38 1.74 12.89 0.63
C ILE A 38 2.01 14.40 0.48
N ARG A 39 0.97 15.25 0.56
CA ARG A 39 1.13 16.71 0.47
C ARG A 39 2.02 17.32 1.55
N GLN A 40 2.03 16.72 2.74
CA GLN A 40 2.93 17.13 3.83
C GLN A 40 4.36 16.60 3.70
N GLY A 41 4.65 15.74 2.71
CA GLY A 41 5.96 15.11 2.52
C GLY A 41 6.35 14.12 3.64
N LYS A 42 5.39 13.69 4.46
CA LYS A 42 5.64 12.76 5.57
C LYS A 42 5.51 11.30 5.18
N ALA A 43 4.80 11.02 4.08
CA ALA A 43 4.69 9.67 3.53
C ALA A 43 6.04 9.26 2.93
N LYS A 44 6.56 8.08 3.31
CA LYS A 44 7.78 7.49 2.71
C LYS A 44 7.45 6.43 1.65
N LEU A 45 6.35 5.71 1.87
CA LEU A 45 5.87 4.63 1.02
C LEU A 45 4.34 4.66 0.99
N VAL A 46 3.76 4.52 -0.19
CA VAL A 46 2.31 4.41 -0.42
C VAL A 46 2.00 3.07 -1.04
N ILE A 47 1.04 2.36 -0.47
CA ILE A 47 0.61 1.04 -0.94
C ILE A 47 -0.77 1.18 -1.55
N LEU A 48 -0.91 0.78 -2.82
CA LEU A 48 -2.16 0.85 -3.56
C LEU A 48 -2.73 -0.54 -3.76
N ALA A 49 -3.96 -0.75 -3.32
CA ALA A 49 -4.69 -2.00 -3.53
C ALA A 49 -5.05 -2.17 -5.00
N LYS A 50 -5.24 -3.43 -5.42
CA LYS A 50 -5.63 -3.75 -6.80
C LYS A 50 -7.01 -3.19 -7.17
N ASN A 51 -7.93 -3.17 -6.22
CA ASN A 51 -9.31 -2.73 -6.42
C ASN A 51 -9.55 -1.23 -6.22
N CYS A 52 -8.49 -0.41 -6.08
CA CYS A 52 -8.65 1.03 -6.02
C CYS A 52 -9.18 1.60 -7.36
N PRO A 53 -10.20 2.48 -7.35
CA PRO A 53 -10.73 3.10 -8.57
C PRO A 53 -9.64 3.82 -9.36
N ALA A 54 -9.67 3.71 -10.69
CA ALA A 54 -8.62 4.23 -11.58
C ALA A 54 -8.35 5.74 -11.38
N LEU A 55 -9.39 6.55 -11.22
CA LEU A 55 -9.27 7.99 -10.96
C LEU A 55 -8.48 8.28 -9.68
N LYS A 56 -8.83 7.63 -8.57
CA LYS A 56 -8.15 7.79 -7.27
C LYS A 56 -6.71 7.28 -7.32
N LYS A 57 -6.47 6.19 -8.06
CA LYS A 57 -5.14 5.64 -8.26
C LYS A 57 -4.24 6.63 -9.02
N SER A 58 -4.76 7.25 -10.07
CA SER A 58 -4.03 8.24 -10.87
C SER A 58 -3.73 9.50 -10.07
N GLU A 59 -4.69 9.98 -9.27
CA GLU A 59 -4.50 11.16 -8.41
C GLU A 59 -3.39 10.92 -7.38
N ILE A 60 -3.41 9.77 -6.69
CA ILE A 60 -2.34 9.41 -5.75
C ILE A 60 -1.00 9.26 -6.47
N GLN A 61 -0.96 8.58 -7.62
CA GLN A 61 0.29 8.39 -8.36
C GLN A 61 0.91 9.73 -8.78
N HIS A 62 0.10 10.66 -9.26
CA HIS A 62 0.55 12.01 -9.60
C HIS A 62 1.16 12.73 -8.39
N ASP A 63 0.46 12.76 -7.25
CA ASP A 63 0.95 13.41 -6.02
C ASP A 63 2.22 12.74 -5.49
N THR A 64 2.33 11.41 -5.63
CA THR A 64 3.53 10.67 -5.21
C THR A 64 4.74 10.94 -6.11
N MET A 65 4.54 11.18 -7.40
CA MET A 65 5.61 11.56 -8.34
C MET A 65 6.19 12.93 -7.99
N LEU A 66 5.32 13.90 -7.68
CA LEU A 66 5.73 15.25 -7.25
C LEU A 66 6.58 15.22 -5.98
N THR A 67 6.19 14.38 -5.02
CA THR A 67 6.84 14.28 -3.70
C THR A 67 7.98 13.26 -3.65
N LYS A 68 8.26 12.59 -4.79
CA LYS A 68 9.23 11.48 -4.90
C LYS A 68 9.01 10.37 -3.87
N THR A 69 7.74 10.12 -3.52
CA THR A 69 7.39 9.08 -2.55
C THR A 69 7.29 7.72 -3.23
N GLY A 70 7.75 6.67 -2.54
CA GLY A 70 7.74 5.32 -3.11
C GLY A 70 6.31 4.80 -3.26
N VAL A 71 6.00 4.18 -4.39
CA VAL A 71 4.68 3.55 -4.64
C VAL A 71 4.85 2.06 -4.83
N HIS A 72 4.10 1.27 -4.08
CA HIS A 72 4.03 -0.18 -4.23
C HIS A 72 2.62 -0.62 -4.62
N HIS A 73 2.50 -1.27 -5.78
CA HIS A 73 1.25 -1.86 -6.23
C HIS A 73 1.04 -3.21 -5.54
N TYR A 74 0.10 -3.25 -4.59
CA TYR A 74 -0.30 -4.48 -3.95
C TYR A 74 -1.29 -5.23 -4.84
N ASN A 75 -0.99 -6.49 -5.14
CA ASN A 75 -1.79 -7.30 -6.06
C ASN A 75 -3.00 -7.99 -5.39
N GLY A 76 -3.26 -7.70 -4.11
CA GLY A 76 -4.46 -8.16 -3.41
C GLY A 76 -5.52 -7.06 -3.24
N ASN A 77 -6.66 -7.43 -2.66
CA ASN A 77 -7.80 -6.55 -2.42
C ASN A 77 -7.67 -5.74 -1.13
N ASN A 78 -8.46 -4.67 -0.99
CA ASN A 78 -8.56 -3.89 0.25
C ASN A 78 -8.90 -4.73 1.49
N THR A 79 -9.74 -5.77 1.37
CA THR A 79 -10.07 -6.67 2.49
C THR A 79 -8.87 -7.49 2.94
N GLU A 80 -8.04 -7.95 2.00
CA GLU A 80 -6.82 -8.70 2.32
C GLU A 80 -5.78 -7.79 2.97
N LEU A 81 -5.66 -6.54 2.52
CA LEU A 81 -4.82 -5.52 3.17
C LEU A 81 -5.31 -5.21 4.58
N GLY A 82 -6.62 -5.03 4.78
CA GLY A 82 -7.21 -4.76 6.09
C GLY A 82 -7.15 -5.96 7.04
N SER A 83 -7.17 -7.19 6.54
CA SER A 83 -7.04 -8.37 7.39
C SER A 83 -5.65 -8.51 8.02
N VAL A 84 -4.61 -7.93 7.41
CA VAL A 84 -3.24 -7.87 7.97
C VAL A 84 -3.19 -6.95 9.20
N GLU A 85 -4.14 -6.01 9.32
CA GLU A 85 -4.31 -5.13 10.48
C GLU A 85 -5.00 -5.85 11.64
N ASN A 86 -6.07 -6.61 11.36
CA ASN A 86 -6.92 -7.22 12.40
C ASN A 86 -6.35 -8.49 13.05
N THR A 87 -5.19 -8.99 12.62
CA THR A 87 -4.53 -10.18 13.21
C THR A 87 -3.45 -9.79 14.22
N THR A 88 -3.81 -8.88 15.14
CA THR A 88 -2.98 -8.57 16.31
C THR A 88 -3.13 -9.65 17.37
#